data_AF-A0A7C7H2E2-F1
#
_entry.id   AF-A0A7C7H2E2-F1
#
_cell.length_a   1.000
_cell.length_b   1.000
_cell.length_c   1.000
_cell.angle_alpha   90.00
_cell.angle_beta   90.00
_cell.angle_gamma   90.00
#
_symmetry.space_group_name_H-M   'P 1'
#
loop_
_entity.id
_entity.type
_entity.pdbx_description
1 polymer ?
#
loop_
_entity_poly.entity_id
_entity_poly.type
_entity_poly.pdbx_seq_one_letter_code
_entity_poly.pdbx_strand_id
1 'polypeptide(L)' 'MKYVEFKARIQNALQDNPNGLTWKDLKNTLNFPYKIPCQTWICQLEDEIHLVRSKGKGRAFIWKIDK' A
#
# COMPACT_ATOMS: atom_id res chain seq x y z
N MET A 1 -14.03 7.35 2.41
CA MET A 1 -13.24 6.18 2.82
C MET A 1 -12.64 6.43 4.19
N LYS A 2 -12.72 5.48 5.11
CA LYS A 2 -12.09 5.56 6.44
C LYS A 2 -10.73 4.84 6.43
N TYR A 3 -9.84 5.17 7.36
CA TYR A 3 -8.53 4.50 7.50
C TYR A 3 -8.66 2.97 7.58
N VAL A 4 -9.59 2.45 8.38
CA VAL A 4 -9.81 1.00 8.53
C VAL A 4 -10.14 0.31 7.21
N GLU A 5 -10.96 0.95 6.37
CA GLU A 5 -11.33 0.43 5.05
C GLU A 5 -10.15 0.49 4.08
N PHE A 6 -9.38 1.59 4.12
CA PHE A 6 -8.15 1.74 3.34
C PHE A 6 -7.12 0.66 3.71
N LYS A 7 -6.88 0.48 5.01
CA LYS A 7 -6.00 -0.54 5.58
C LYS A 7 -6.38 -1.94 5.11
N ALA A 8 -7.64 -2.34 5.29
CA ALA A 8 -8.09 -3.67 4.92
C ALA A 8 -7.90 -3.95 3.43
N ARG A 9 -8.21 -2.97 2.57
CA ARG A 9 -8.05 -3.11 1.10
C ARG A 9 -6.59 -3.22 0.69
N ILE A 10 -5.72 -2.36 1.23
CA ILE A 10 -4.27 -2.42 0.98
C ILE A 10 -3.71 -3.75 1.47
N GLN A 11 -4.08 -4.16 2.69
CA GLN A 11 -3.58 -5.37 3.32
C GLN A 11 -3.93 -6.61 2.49
N ASN A 12 -5.19 -6.77 2.10
CA ASN A 12 -5.62 -7.89 1.27
C ASN A 12 -4.87 -7.91 -0.07
N ALA A 13 -4.79 -6.76 -0.76
CA ALA A 13 -4.10 -6.67 -2.05
C ALA A 13 -2.60 -7.02 -1.95
N LEU A 14 -1.93 -6.61 -0.87
CA LEU A 14 -0.51 -6.92 -0.65
C LEU A 14 -0.29 -8.36 -0.15
N GLN A 15 -1.25 -8.95 0.56
CA GLN A 15 -1.20 -10.37 0.95
C GLN A 15 -1.34 -11.27 -0.28
N ASP A 16 -2.20 -10.91 -1.23
CA ASP A 16 -2.38 -11.64 -2.49
C ASP A 16 -1.17 -11.47 -3.44
N ASN A 17 -0.35 -10.43 -3.23
CA ASN A 17 0.80 -10.09 -4.07
C ASN A 17 2.08 -10.02 -3.23
N PRO A 18 2.69 -11.18 -2.88
CA PRO A 18 3.89 -11.22 -2.03
C PRO A 18 5.11 -10.54 -2.65
N ASN A 19 5.14 -10.38 -3.97
CA ASN A 19 6.18 -9.62 -4.68
C ASN A 19 6.08 -8.10 -4.46
N GLY A 20 5.03 -7.64 -3.79
CA GLY A 20 4.71 -6.25 -3.56
C GLY A 20 4.09 -5.55 -4.78
N LEU A 21 3.42 -4.43 -4.51
CA LEU A 21 2.74 -3.61 -5.53
C LEU A 21 3.19 -2.16 -5.41
N THR A 22 3.18 -1.42 -6.52
CA THR A 22 3.39 0.03 -6.43
C THR A 22 2.09 0.72 -5.98
N TRP A 23 2.18 1.96 -5.49
CA TRP A 23 0.99 2.77 -5.21
C TRP A 23 0.07 2.88 -6.44
N LYS A 24 0.64 2.95 -7.65
CA LYS A 24 -0.14 3.04 -8.88
C LYS A 24 -0.94 1.77 -9.11
N ASP A 25 -0.34 0.61 -8.88
CA ASP A 25 -1.01 -0.69 -9.02
C ASP A 25 -2.11 -0.82 -7.97
N LEU A 26 -1.80 -0.53 -6.69
CA LEU A 26 -2.79 -0.52 -5.62
C LEU A 26 -3.96 0.42 -5.93
N LYS A 27 -3.67 1.63 -6.39
CA LYS A 27 -4.69 2.61 -6.78
C LYS A 27 -5.57 2.09 -7.91
N ASN A 28 -4.98 1.50 -8.95
CA ASN A 28 -5.72 1.02 -10.11
C ASN A 28 -6.58 -0.19 -9.74
N THR A 29 -6.01 -1.16 -9.02
CA THR A 29 -6.69 -2.39 -8.60
C THR A 29 -7.82 -2.10 -7.61
N LEU A 30 -7.60 -1.19 -6.66
CA LEU A 30 -8.56 -0.86 -5.60
C LEU A 30 -9.45 0.35 -5.94
N ASN A 31 -9.27 0.92 -7.13
CA ASN A 31 -9.94 2.11 -7.64
C ASN A 31 -9.97 3.28 -6.63
N PHE A 32 -8.81 3.60 -6.05
CA PHE A 32 -8.73 4.69 -5.08
C PHE A 32 -8.89 6.06 -5.78
N PRO A 33 -9.72 6.97 -5.23
CA PRO A 33 -9.95 8.29 -5.83
C PRO A 33 -8.75 9.25 -5.64
N TYR A 34 -7.80 8.89 -4.78
CA TYR A 34 -6.70 9.77 -4.40
C TYR A 34 -5.58 9.79 -5.45
N LYS A 35 -4.99 10.97 -5.71
CA LYS A 35 -3.82 11.09 -6.58
C LYS A 35 -2.55 10.53 -5.90
N ILE A 36 -2.40 10.81 -4.61
CA ILE A 36 -1.24 10.48 -3.76
C ILE A 36 -1.79 9.87 -2.47
N PRO A 37 -1.15 8.87 -1.86
CA PRO A 37 -1.60 8.31 -0.60
C PRO A 37 -1.41 9.31 0.54
N CYS A 38 -2.32 9.28 1.52
CA CYS A 38 -2.25 10.14 2.70
C CYS A 38 -1.08 9.70 3.60
N GLN A 39 -0.07 10.56 3.80
CA GLN A 39 1.16 10.20 4.51
C GLN A 39 0.91 9.71 5.94
N THR A 40 -0.06 10.28 6.66
CA THR A 40 -0.44 9.84 8.01
C THR A 40 -0.92 8.39 8.03
N TRP A 41 -1.72 7.98 7.04
CA TRP A 41 -2.19 6.61 6.94
C TRP A 41 -1.07 5.65 6.55
N ILE A 42 -0.12 6.10 5.72
CA ILE A 42 1.05 5.28 5.38
C ILE A 42 1.85 4.96 6.63
N CYS A 43 2.16 5.96 7.45
CA CYS A 43 2.88 5.76 8.71
C CYS A 43 2.13 4.77 9.62
N GLN A 44 0.81 4.91 9.75
CA GLN A 44 0.01 3.95 10.51
C GLN A 44 0.06 2.53 9.95
N LEU A 45 0.11 2.36 8.62
CA LEU A 45 0.27 1.04 8.00
C LEU A 45 1.67 0.46 8.22
N GLU A 46 2.71 1.30 8.18
CA GLU A 46 4.09 0.89 8.49
C GLU A 46 4.17 0.31 9.91
N ASP A 47 3.46 0.91 10.87
CA ASP A 47 3.43 0.44 12.26
C ASP A 47 2.48 -0.76 12.47
N GLU A 48 1.26 -0.72 11.93
CA GLU A 48 0.22 -1.69 12.27
C GLU A 48 0.24 -2.98 11.44
N ILE A 49 0.70 -2.92 10.18
CA ILE A 49 0.75 -4.09 9.29
C ILE A 49 2.15 -4.34 8.76
N HIS A 50 3.17 -3.73 9.36
CA HIS A 50 4.57 -3.85 8.94
C HIS A 50 4.74 -3.59 7.44
N LEU A 51 4.04 -2.55 6.94
CA LEU A 51 4.19 -2.12 5.56
C LEU A 51 5.63 -1.63 5.33
N VAL A 52 6.28 -2.17 4.30
CA VAL A 52 7.63 -1.76 3.90
C VAL A 52 7.59 -1.19 2.48
N ARG A 53 8.20 -0.02 2.32
CA ARG A 53 8.39 0.64 1.02
C ARG A 53 9.84 0.46 0.57
N SER A 54 10.06 -0.35 -0.45
CA SER A 54 11.38 -0.59 -1.04
C SER A 54 11.50 0.08 -2.41
N LYS A 55 12.70 0.49 -2.81
CA LYS A 55 12.93 1.01 -4.17
C LYS A 55 12.73 -0.14 -5.17
N GLY A 56 11.77 0.01 -6.07
CA GLY A 56 11.53 -0.97 -7.13
C GLY A 56 12.49 -0.82 -8.31
N LYS A 57 12.21 -1.55 -9.40
CA LYS A 57 12.95 -1.46 -10.69
C LYS A 57 12.84 -0.08 -11.37
N GLY A 58 12.05 0.84 -10.84
CA GLY A 58 11.84 2.18 -11.38
C GLY A 58 11.75 3.25 -10.30
N ARG A 59 11.18 4.41 -10.65
CA ARG A 59 11.04 5.56 -9.72
C ARG A 59 9.98 5.34 -8.63
N ALA A 60 9.15 4.32 -8.77
CA ALA A 60 8.09 4.02 -7.81
C ALA A 60 8.60 3.08 -6.70
N PHE A 61 8.15 3.35 -5.48
CA PHE A 61 8.34 2.43 -4.36
C PHE A 61 7.41 1.23 -4.51
N ILE A 62 7.94 0.05 -4.23
CA ILE A 62 7.18 -1.19 -4.09
C ILE A 62 6.79 -1.31 -2.63
N TRP A 63 5.50 -1.50 -2.41
CA TRP A 63 4.87 -1.67 -1.11
C TRP A 63 4.69 -3.16 -0.89
N LYS A 64 5.14 -3.67 0.25
CA LYS A 64 4.99 -5.07 0.66
C LYS A 64 4.69 -5.13 2.16
N ILE A 65 4.09 -6.22 2.61
CA ILE A 65 3.97 -6.52 4.04
C ILE A 65 5.16 -7.40 4.41
N ASP A 66 5.99 -6.93 5.34
CA ASP A 66 7.02 -7.78 5.95
C ASP A 66 6.34 -8.68 6.97
N LYS A 67 6.44 -9.99 6.78
CA LYS A 67 5.97 -11.00 7.73
C LYS A 67 7.06 -11.36 8.73
#